data_AF-Q9BJF0-F1
#
_entry.id   AF-Q9BJF0-F1
#
_cell.length_a   1.000
_cell.length_b   1.000
_cell.length_c   1.000
_cell.angle_alpha   90.00
_cell.angle_beta   90.00
_cell.angle_gamma   90.00
#
_symmetry.space_group_name_H-M   'P 1'
#
loop_
_entity.id
_entity.type
_entity.pdbx_description
1 polymer ?
#
loop_
_entity_poly.entity_id
_entity_poly.type
_entity_poly.pdbx_seq_one_letter_code
_entity_poly.pdbx_strand_id
1 'polypeptide(L)'
;PRRQELCLYYIAHESQTKYINKEDDLKDAFIRCAAAETFFAWHYYSSKNANAQEQLKAGKIPPDFLRSMFYTYADYRDICLNSDISKKEGDVKKAKDKIDEIFPTIKPENKTKRQEWWKKYGEDIWKGMLCGLSHVFSGNDKETARTQLTENVAYQYSKLKDDLEDFASRPQFLRW
;
A
#
# COMPACT_ATOMS: atom_id res chain seq x y z
N PRO A 1 -9.81 6.63 -12.21
CA PRO A 1 -8.98 7.66 -11.54
C PRO A 1 -7.98 7.09 -10.53
N ARG A 2 -8.40 6.53 -9.38
CA ARG A 2 -7.47 6.12 -8.29
C ARG A 2 -6.26 5.30 -8.75
N ARG A 3 -6.48 4.17 -9.44
CA ARG A 3 -5.38 3.33 -9.93
C ARG A 3 -4.42 4.06 -10.87
N GLN A 4 -4.91 4.98 -11.69
CA GLN A 4 -4.10 5.72 -12.68
C GLN A 4 -3.12 6.69 -11.99
N GLU A 5 -3.45 7.15 -10.80
CA GLU A 5 -2.67 8.11 -10.01
C GLU A 5 -2.01 7.46 -8.78
N LEU A 6 -1.96 6.12 -8.74
CA LEU A 6 -1.36 5.37 -7.63
C LEU A 6 0.09 5.80 -7.39
N CYS A 7 0.44 6.14 -6.15
CA CYS A 7 1.78 6.54 -5.78
C CYS A 7 2.81 5.42 -6.00
N LEU A 8 3.65 5.55 -7.03
CA LEU A 8 4.76 4.63 -7.31
C LEU A 8 6.12 5.29 -7.13
N TYR A 9 6.17 6.54 -6.65
CA TYR A 9 7.37 7.36 -6.62
C TYR A 9 8.59 6.65 -6.00
N TYR A 10 8.42 5.98 -4.86
CA TYR A 10 9.53 5.33 -4.17
C TYR A 10 10.05 4.07 -4.86
N ILE A 11 9.29 3.48 -5.78
CA ILE A 11 9.68 2.28 -6.54
C ILE A 11 9.89 2.54 -8.04
N ALA A 12 9.56 3.73 -8.54
CA ALA A 12 9.63 4.08 -9.96
C ALA A 12 10.55 5.26 -10.29
N HIS A 13 10.70 6.23 -9.38
CA HIS A 13 11.46 7.44 -9.67
C HIS A 13 12.96 7.22 -9.47
N GLU A 14 13.80 7.66 -10.41
CA GLU A 14 15.26 7.44 -10.41
C GLU A 14 15.97 7.92 -9.14
N SER A 15 15.47 9.01 -8.54
CA SER A 15 16.00 9.57 -7.29
C SER A 15 15.82 8.61 -6.11
N GLN A 16 14.87 7.67 -6.19
CA GLN A 16 14.56 6.71 -5.14
C GLN A 16 15.06 5.30 -5.51
N THR A 17 14.88 4.86 -6.75
CA THR A 17 15.18 3.48 -7.17
C THR A 17 16.67 3.14 -7.08
N LYS A 18 17.57 4.12 -7.16
CA LYS A 18 19.02 3.92 -6.93
C LYS A 18 19.37 3.38 -5.53
N TYR A 19 18.46 3.51 -4.57
CA TYR A 19 18.63 2.99 -3.21
C TYR A 19 18.03 1.59 -3.01
N ILE A 20 17.39 1.01 -4.03
CA ILE A 20 16.76 -0.31 -3.94
C ILE A 20 17.71 -1.34 -4.54
N ASN A 21 18.45 -2.05 -3.70
CA ASN A 21 19.45 -3.03 -4.15
C ASN A 21 19.18 -4.45 -3.64
N LYS A 22 18.34 -4.59 -2.62
CA LYS A 22 17.92 -5.87 -2.02
C LYS A 22 16.45 -5.84 -1.62
N GLU A 23 15.93 -7.01 -1.26
CA GLU A 23 14.55 -7.22 -0.87
C GLU A 23 14.06 -6.31 0.27
N ASP A 24 14.92 -6.02 1.25
CA ASP A 24 14.57 -5.13 2.37
C ASP A 24 14.42 -3.67 1.94
N ASP A 25 15.24 -3.20 0.99
CA ASP A 25 15.12 -1.83 0.46
C ASP A 25 13.83 -1.71 -0.36
N LEU A 26 13.48 -2.76 -1.10
CA LEU A 26 12.22 -2.85 -1.84
C LEU A 26 11.02 -2.78 -0.87
N LYS A 27 11.13 -3.45 0.28
CA LYS A 27 10.10 -3.45 1.33
C LYS A 27 9.89 -2.04 1.87
N ASP A 28 10.97 -1.35 2.21
CA ASP A 28 10.90 0.03 2.69
C ASP A 28 10.28 0.96 1.64
N ALA A 29 10.60 0.76 0.35
CA ALA A 29 10.00 1.52 -0.74
C ALA A 29 8.48 1.28 -0.89
N PHE A 30 8.04 0.02 -0.82
CA PHE A 30 6.60 -0.32 -0.83
C PHE A 30 5.85 0.30 0.36
N ILE A 31 6.42 0.21 1.57
CA ILE A 31 5.84 0.82 2.78
C ILE A 31 5.68 2.33 2.58
N ARG A 32 6.70 3.01 2.03
CA ARG A 32 6.66 4.46 1.78
C ARG A 32 5.62 4.84 0.70
N CYS A 33 5.51 4.07 -0.38
CA CYS A 33 4.47 4.26 -1.39
C CYS A 33 3.08 4.10 -0.77
N ALA A 34 2.84 3.02 -0.03
CA ALA A 34 1.56 2.73 0.59
C ALA A 34 1.15 3.76 1.64
N ALA A 35 2.10 4.23 2.47
CA ALA A 35 1.89 5.30 3.42
C ALA A 35 1.54 6.63 2.73
N ALA A 36 2.31 7.03 1.71
CA ALA A 36 2.09 8.27 0.97
C ALA A 36 0.76 8.26 0.20
N GLU A 37 0.45 7.15 -0.48
CA GLU A 37 -0.83 6.96 -1.15
C GLU A 37 -2.00 7.10 -0.17
N THR A 38 -1.91 6.45 0.98
CA THR A 38 -2.98 6.49 1.99
C THR A 38 -3.15 7.90 2.54
N PHE A 39 -2.05 8.61 2.80
CA PHE A 39 -2.06 10.00 3.25
C PHE A 39 -2.75 10.94 2.23
N PHE A 40 -2.37 10.88 0.95
CA PHE A 40 -2.99 11.73 -0.07
C PHE A 40 -4.44 11.33 -0.36
N ALA A 41 -4.74 10.04 -0.39
CA ALA A 41 -6.11 9.54 -0.53
C ALA A 41 -6.99 10.01 0.64
N TRP A 42 -6.44 10.08 1.86
CA TRP A 42 -7.15 10.62 3.02
C TRP A 42 -7.50 12.10 2.82
N HIS A 43 -6.53 12.92 2.39
CA HIS A 43 -6.79 14.34 2.14
C HIS A 43 -7.90 14.54 1.11
N TYR A 44 -7.89 13.76 0.03
CA TYR A 44 -8.97 13.79 -0.94
C TYR A 44 -10.31 13.34 -0.34
N TYR A 45 -10.34 12.23 0.40
CA TYR A 45 -11.55 11.71 1.03
C TYR A 45 -12.14 12.69 2.05
N SER A 46 -11.34 13.20 2.97
CA SER A 46 -11.75 14.12 4.03
C SER A 46 -12.24 15.46 3.49
N SER A 47 -11.68 15.95 2.37
CA SER A 47 -12.19 17.17 1.70
C SER A 47 -13.65 17.06 1.24
N LYS A 48 -14.17 15.84 1.10
CA LYS A 48 -15.55 15.55 0.66
C LYS A 48 -16.44 14.99 1.77
N ASN A 49 -15.89 14.73 2.95
CA ASN A 49 -16.57 14.05 4.05
C ASN A 49 -16.31 14.81 5.36
N ALA A 50 -17.22 15.73 5.70
CA ALA A 50 -17.05 16.66 6.82
C ALA A 50 -16.73 15.97 8.16
N ASN A 51 -17.33 14.80 8.42
CA ASN A 51 -17.15 14.06 9.69
C ASN A 51 -15.97 13.07 9.68
N ALA A 52 -15.17 13.03 8.61
CA ALA A 52 -14.09 12.05 8.48
C ALA A 52 -12.95 12.34 9.46
N GLN A 53 -12.63 13.62 9.66
CA GLN A 53 -11.51 14.03 10.50
C GLN A 53 -11.74 13.71 11.97
N GLU A 54 -12.94 13.94 12.50
CA GLU A 54 -13.29 13.58 13.88
C GLU A 54 -13.28 12.06 14.08
N GLN A 55 -13.77 11.29 13.10
CA GLN A 55 -13.71 9.83 13.15
C GLN A 55 -12.27 9.33 13.23
N LEU A 56 -11.39 9.84 12.37
CA LEU A 56 -9.99 9.42 12.36
C LEU A 56 -9.27 9.81 13.65
N LYS A 57 -9.57 11.00 14.20
CA LYS A 57 -9.02 11.46 15.48
C LYS A 57 -9.49 10.59 16.65
N ALA A 58 -10.67 9.98 16.55
CA ALA A 58 -11.16 8.98 17.50
C ALA A 58 -10.62 7.57 17.22
N GLY A 59 -9.65 7.42 16.32
CA GLY A 59 -9.06 6.13 15.95
C GLY A 59 -10.00 5.26 15.12
N LYS A 60 -10.98 5.86 14.43
CA LYS A 60 -11.95 5.16 13.56
C LYS A 60 -11.73 5.55 12.10
N ILE A 61 -11.40 4.56 11.28
CA ILE A 61 -11.33 4.70 9.82
C ILE A 61 -12.76 4.55 9.26
N PRO A 62 -13.28 5.55 8.52
CA PRO A 62 -14.56 5.45 7.84
C PRO A 62 -14.64 4.22 6.92
N PRO A 63 -15.74 3.43 6.92
CA PRO A 63 -15.82 2.17 6.18
C PRO A 63 -15.53 2.30 4.67
N ASP A 64 -16.01 3.35 4.02
CA ASP A 64 -15.77 3.58 2.59
C ASP A 64 -14.29 3.87 2.30
N PHE A 65 -13.62 4.58 3.21
CA PHE A 65 -12.19 4.82 3.10
C PHE A 65 -11.37 3.56 3.37
N LEU A 66 -11.74 2.77 4.38
CA LEU A 66 -11.12 1.47 4.65
C LEU A 66 -11.24 0.54 3.43
N ARG A 67 -12.39 0.53 2.77
CA ARG A 67 -12.58 -0.19 1.52
C ARG A 67 -11.63 0.32 0.43
N SER A 68 -11.45 1.62 0.29
CA SER A 68 -10.45 2.18 -0.64
C SER A 68 -9.03 1.73 -0.31
N MET A 69 -8.67 1.58 0.97
CA MET A 69 -7.37 1.04 1.37
C MET A 69 -7.19 -0.41 0.91
N PHE A 70 -8.23 -1.25 0.98
CA PHE A 70 -8.18 -2.63 0.47
C PHE A 70 -7.87 -2.65 -1.05
N TYR A 71 -8.50 -1.77 -1.83
CA TYR A 71 -8.19 -1.62 -3.26
C TYR A 71 -6.74 -1.22 -3.51
N THR A 72 -6.23 -0.24 -2.76
CA THR A 72 -4.84 0.21 -2.88
C THR A 72 -3.85 -0.89 -2.49
N TYR A 73 -4.10 -1.61 -1.39
CA TYR A 73 -3.28 -2.74 -0.97
C TYR A 73 -3.23 -3.83 -2.06
N ALA A 74 -4.39 -4.16 -2.64
CA ALA A 74 -4.49 -5.14 -3.71
C ALA A 74 -3.76 -4.71 -4.99
N ASP A 75 -3.80 -3.42 -5.36
CA ASP A 75 -3.05 -2.94 -6.52
C ASP A 75 -1.54 -3.03 -6.31
N TYR A 76 -1.03 -2.69 -5.12
CA TYR A 76 0.39 -2.89 -4.82
C TYR A 76 0.77 -4.37 -4.86
N ARG A 77 -0.11 -5.26 -4.38
CA ARG A 77 0.08 -6.71 -4.48
C ARG A 77 0.21 -7.14 -5.93
N ASP A 78 -0.69 -6.70 -6.79
CA ASP A 78 -0.68 -7.09 -8.19
C ASP A 78 0.56 -6.57 -8.94
N ILE A 79 1.03 -5.37 -8.59
CA ILE A 79 2.28 -4.82 -9.12
C ILE A 79 3.47 -5.68 -8.68
N CYS A 80 3.56 -6.04 -7.40
CA CYS A 80 4.60 -6.91 -6.86
C CYS A 80 4.62 -8.27 -7.57
N LEU A 81 3.46 -8.92 -7.67
CA LEU A 81 3.29 -10.27 -8.22
C LEU A 81 3.29 -10.30 -9.76
N ASN A 82 3.41 -9.14 -10.41
CA ASN A 82 3.33 -8.98 -11.87
C ASN A 82 2.00 -9.54 -12.45
N SER A 83 0.92 -9.48 -11.67
CA SER A 83 -0.47 -9.76 -12.11
C SER A 83 -1.27 -8.52 -12.44
N ASP A 84 -0.69 -7.33 -12.23
CA ASP A 84 -1.34 -6.06 -12.54
C ASP A 84 -1.66 -5.96 -14.04
N ILE A 85 -2.90 -5.63 -14.37
CA ILE A 85 -3.43 -5.59 -15.74
C ILE A 85 -3.33 -4.19 -16.37
N SER A 86 -2.85 -3.20 -15.63
CA SER A 86 -2.69 -1.85 -16.14
C SER A 86 -1.65 -1.78 -17.27
N LYS A 87 -1.73 -0.74 -18.09
CA LYS A 87 -0.76 -0.49 -19.15
C LYS A 87 0.63 -0.32 -18.54
N LYS A 88 1.60 -1.09 -19.06
CA LYS A 88 2.98 -1.12 -18.57
C LYS A 88 3.80 0.02 -19.17
N GLU A 89 3.41 1.24 -18.82
CA GLU A 89 4.08 2.47 -19.24
C GLU A 89 4.34 3.42 -18.07
N GLY A 90 5.11 4.48 -18.32
CA GLY A 90 5.45 5.48 -17.31
C GLY A 90 5.99 4.84 -16.02
N ASP A 91 5.45 5.28 -14.88
CA ASP A 91 5.91 4.82 -13.57
C ASP A 91 5.52 3.37 -13.26
N VAL A 92 4.44 2.84 -13.87
CA VAL A 92 4.12 1.41 -13.75
C VAL A 92 5.21 0.55 -14.39
N LYS A 93 5.69 0.96 -15.56
CA LYS A 93 6.80 0.26 -16.22
C LYS A 93 8.07 0.33 -15.37
N LYS A 94 8.46 1.52 -14.91
CA LYS A 94 9.67 1.70 -14.09
C LYS A 94 9.60 0.91 -12.78
N ALA A 95 8.46 0.91 -12.11
CA ALA A 95 8.24 0.10 -10.92
C ALA A 95 8.40 -1.39 -11.20
N LYS A 96 7.78 -1.87 -12.29
CA LYS A 96 7.92 -3.27 -12.72
C LYS A 96 9.38 -3.61 -13.02
N ASP A 97 10.04 -2.82 -13.84
CA ASP A 97 11.45 -3.03 -14.22
C ASP A 97 12.32 -3.10 -12.96
N LYS A 98 12.07 -2.23 -11.97
CA LYS A 98 12.81 -2.26 -10.71
C LYS A 98 12.55 -3.50 -9.87
N ILE A 99 11.30 -3.97 -9.80
CA ILE A 99 10.97 -5.22 -9.10
C ILE A 99 11.58 -6.42 -9.84
N ASP A 100 11.61 -6.39 -11.17
CA ASP A 100 12.24 -7.40 -12.02
C ASP A 100 13.77 -7.45 -11.83
N GLU A 101 14.44 -6.34 -11.48
CA GLU A 101 15.86 -6.37 -11.09
C GLU A 101 16.10 -7.14 -9.78
N ILE A 102 15.23 -6.97 -8.79
CA ILE A 102 15.32 -7.69 -7.49
C ILE A 102 14.89 -9.15 -7.64
N PHE A 103 13.87 -9.39 -8.45
CA PHE A 103 13.32 -10.72 -8.74
C PHE A 103 13.32 -11.01 -10.26
N PRO A 104 14.49 -11.36 -10.85
CA PRO A 104 14.63 -11.59 -12.30
C PRO A 104 13.60 -12.56 -12.90
N THR A 105 12.90 -12.16 -13.95
CA THR A 105 11.81 -12.95 -14.55
C THR A 105 12.28 -14.19 -15.34
N ILE A 106 13.57 -14.26 -15.67
CA ILE A 106 14.21 -15.41 -16.36
C ILE A 106 14.15 -16.69 -15.51
N LYS A 107 13.98 -16.52 -14.20
CA LYS A 107 14.00 -17.57 -13.18
C LYS A 107 12.56 -17.91 -12.77
N PRO A 108 11.99 -19.05 -13.17
CA PRO A 108 10.61 -19.43 -12.82
C PRO A 108 10.34 -19.42 -11.31
N GLU A 109 11.38 -19.71 -10.50
CA GLU A 109 11.31 -19.66 -9.04
C GLU A 109 11.00 -18.27 -8.49
N ASN A 110 11.27 -17.21 -9.25
CA ASN A 110 11.04 -15.84 -8.80
C ASN A 110 9.55 -15.48 -8.77
N LYS A 111 8.67 -16.23 -9.44
CA LYS A 111 7.21 -16.13 -9.22
C LYS A 111 6.87 -16.51 -7.78
N THR A 112 7.42 -17.62 -7.30
CA THR A 112 7.24 -18.09 -5.92
C THR A 112 7.88 -17.12 -4.93
N LYS A 113 9.09 -16.60 -5.21
CA LYS A 113 9.75 -15.63 -4.32
C LYS A 113 8.95 -14.34 -4.15
N ARG A 114 8.33 -13.81 -5.20
CA ARG A 114 7.45 -12.63 -5.08
C ARG A 114 6.24 -12.91 -4.19
N GLN A 115 5.65 -14.11 -4.31
CA GLN A 115 4.54 -14.53 -3.45
C GLN A 115 4.97 -14.66 -1.98
N GLU A 116 6.13 -15.28 -1.73
CA GLU A 116 6.71 -15.40 -0.39
C GLU A 116 7.08 -14.05 0.20
N TRP A 117 7.67 -13.16 -0.60
CA TRP A 117 8.01 -11.81 -0.22
C TRP A 117 6.76 -11.00 0.16
N TRP A 118 5.69 -11.06 -0.66
CA TRP A 118 4.44 -10.40 -0.33
C TRP A 118 3.80 -11.00 0.94
N LYS A 119 3.83 -12.32 1.10
CA LYS A 119 3.33 -12.99 2.30
C LYS A 119 4.10 -12.56 3.56
N LYS A 120 5.40 -12.32 3.42
CA LYS A 120 6.28 -11.89 4.53
C LYS A 120 6.05 -10.43 4.90
N TYR A 121 5.92 -9.54 3.91
CA TYR A 121 5.96 -8.09 4.13
C TYR A 121 4.62 -7.38 3.88
N GLY A 122 3.58 -8.07 3.41
CA GLY A 122 2.24 -7.50 3.20
C GLY A 122 1.66 -6.89 4.48
N GLU A 123 1.91 -7.52 5.63
CA GLU A 123 1.56 -6.96 6.94
C GLU A 123 2.25 -5.62 7.21
N ASP A 124 3.55 -5.51 6.90
CA ASP A 124 4.30 -4.27 7.11
C ASP A 124 3.83 -3.16 6.16
N ILE A 125 3.47 -3.50 4.92
CA ILE A 125 2.87 -2.57 3.96
C ILE A 125 1.53 -2.04 4.49
N TRP A 126 0.67 -2.92 5.00
CA TRP A 126 -0.61 -2.53 5.61
C TRP A 126 -0.41 -1.64 6.85
N LYS A 127 0.53 -1.99 7.74
CA LYS A 127 0.93 -1.13 8.87
C LYS A 127 1.44 0.23 8.39
N GLY A 128 2.19 0.26 7.29
CA GLY A 128 2.62 1.49 6.61
C GLY A 128 1.44 2.38 6.21
N MET A 129 0.38 1.80 5.65
CA MET A 129 -0.85 2.53 5.30
C MET A 129 -1.51 3.15 6.54
N LEU A 130 -1.64 2.39 7.63
CA LEU A 130 -2.18 2.90 8.91
C LEU A 130 -1.31 4.01 9.50
N CYS A 131 0.01 3.85 9.45
CA CYS A 131 0.96 4.87 9.88
C CYS A 131 0.82 6.15 9.04
N GLY A 132 0.63 6.02 7.72
CA GLY A 132 0.39 7.15 6.81
C GLY A 132 -0.80 8.02 7.21
N LEU A 133 -1.87 7.42 7.76
CA LEU A 133 -3.02 8.18 8.28
C LEU A 133 -2.70 9.03 9.50
N SER A 134 -1.77 8.59 10.36
CA SER A 134 -1.38 9.38 11.52
C SER A 134 -0.72 10.72 11.13
N HIS A 135 -0.05 10.76 9.97
CA HIS A 135 0.66 11.94 9.46
C HIS A 135 -0.27 13.08 9.01
N VAL A 136 -1.59 12.85 8.98
CA VAL A 136 -2.59 13.92 8.80
C VAL A 136 -2.61 14.85 10.01
N PHE A 137 -2.22 14.37 11.18
CA PHE A 137 -2.09 15.15 12.40
C PHE A 137 -0.64 15.62 12.61
N SER A 138 -0.46 16.58 13.52
CA SER A 138 0.84 17.14 13.89
C SER A 138 1.05 17.08 15.42
N GLY A 139 2.31 17.11 15.85
CA GLY A 139 2.66 17.07 17.28
C GLY A 139 2.14 15.82 17.99
N ASN A 140 1.66 15.97 19.22
CA ASN A 140 1.18 14.86 20.06
C ASN A 140 -0.06 14.14 19.49
N ASP A 141 -0.87 14.83 18.69
CA ASP A 141 -2.04 14.23 18.05
C ASP A 141 -1.62 13.17 17.02
N LYS A 142 -0.47 13.37 16.34
CA LYS A 142 0.10 12.39 15.41
C LYS A 142 0.47 11.08 16.13
N GLU A 143 1.22 11.16 17.22
CA GLU A 143 1.63 9.97 17.96
C GLU A 143 0.44 9.25 18.58
N THR A 144 -0.53 10.01 19.11
CA THR A 144 -1.79 9.46 19.63
C THR A 144 -2.57 8.72 18.55
N ALA A 145 -2.76 9.34 17.37
CA ALA A 145 -3.45 8.73 16.25
C ALA A 145 -2.69 7.50 15.71
N ARG A 146 -1.36 7.55 15.66
CA ARG A 146 -0.52 6.41 15.25
C ARG A 146 -0.78 5.22 16.16
N THR A 147 -0.65 5.40 17.47
CA THR A 147 -0.90 4.34 18.46
C THR A 147 -2.32 3.81 18.31
N GLN A 148 -3.34 4.68 18.33
CA GLN A 148 -4.74 4.27 18.20
C GLN A 148 -5.01 3.47 16.91
N LEU A 149 -4.51 3.92 15.76
CA LEU A 149 -4.77 3.24 14.48
C LEU A 149 -4.01 1.91 14.36
N THR A 150 -2.75 1.85 14.81
CA THR A 150 -1.92 0.64 14.67
C THR A 150 -2.21 -0.43 15.73
N GLU A 151 -2.67 -0.02 16.92
CA GLU A 151 -3.00 -0.94 18.01
C GLU A 151 -4.48 -1.35 18.01
N ASN A 152 -5.35 -0.61 17.32
CA ASN A 152 -6.75 -0.98 17.19
C ASN A 152 -6.89 -2.34 16.50
N VAL A 153 -7.38 -3.31 17.26
CA VAL A 153 -7.60 -4.70 16.86
C VAL A 153 -8.43 -4.80 15.58
N ALA A 154 -9.38 -3.88 15.34
CA ALA A 154 -10.20 -3.87 14.13
C ALA A 154 -9.40 -3.60 12.84
N TYR A 155 -8.23 -2.97 12.93
CA TYR A 155 -7.37 -2.65 11.79
C TYR A 155 -6.07 -3.46 11.76
N GLN A 156 -5.82 -4.28 12.77
CA GLN A 156 -4.65 -5.14 12.79
C GLN A 156 -4.71 -6.13 11.62
N TYR A 157 -3.58 -6.29 10.94
CA TYR A 157 -3.46 -7.21 9.81
C TYR A 157 -3.93 -8.61 10.19
N SER A 158 -3.54 -9.12 11.36
CA SER A 158 -3.93 -10.45 11.85
C SER A 158 -5.44 -10.67 11.96
N LYS A 159 -6.24 -9.60 12.14
CA LYS A 159 -7.70 -9.69 12.21
C LYS A 159 -8.37 -9.53 10.87
N LEU A 160 -7.83 -8.67 10.01
CA LEU A 160 -8.34 -8.43 8.67
C LEU A 160 -7.74 -9.37 7.61
N LYS A 161 -6.77 -10.20 7.98
CA LYS A 161 -5.93 -10.96 7.04
C LYS A 161 -6.75 -11.72 6.03
N ASP A 162 -7.71 -12.51 6.48
CA ASP A 162 -8.49 -13.38 5.60
C ASP A 162 -9.32 -12.55 4.61
N ASP A 163 -10.00 -11.50 5.09
CA ASP A 163 -10.78 -10.59 4.23
C ASP A 163 -9.89 -9.81 3.26
N LEU A 164 -8.74 -9.31 3.74
CA LEU A 164 -7.81 -8.48 2.98
C LEU A 164 -7.08 -9.31 1.92
N GLU A 165 -6.59 -10.49 2.28
CA GLU A 165 -5.92 -11.41 1.36
C GLU A 165 -6.90 -12.03 0.37
N ASP A 166 -8.11 -12.43 0.80
CA ASP A 166 -9.16 -12.90 -0.10
C ASP A 166 -9.47 -11.82 -1.14
N PHE A 167 -9.78 -10.60 -0.68
CA PHE A 167 -10.06 -9.48 -1.56
C PHE A 167 -8.89 -9.20 -2.53
N ALA A 168 -7.65 -9.17 -2.04
CA ALA A 168 -6.47 -8.90 -2.85
C ALA A 168 -6.08 -10.06 -3.79
N SER A 169 -6.58 -11.27 -3.55
CA SER A 169 -6.34 -12.46 -4.39
C SER A 169 -7.28 -12.53 -5.60
N ARG A 170 -8.44 -11.86 -5.54
CA ARG A 170 -9.41 -11.81 -6.65
C ARG A 170 -8.72 -11.32 -7.94
N PRO A 171 -9.12 -11.75 -9.14
CA PRO A 171 -8.61 -11.17 -10.37
C PRO A 171 -8.80 -9.64 -10.36
N GLN A 172 -7.76 -8.87 -10.71
CA GLN A 172 -7.80 -7.41 -10.65
C GLN A 172 -8.94 -6.82 -11.48
N PHE A 173 -9.28 -7.47 -12.59
CA PHE A 173 -10.44 -7.13 -13.43
C PHE A 173 -11.78 -7.16 -12.67
N LEU A 174 -11.95 -8.05 -11.69
CA LEU A 174 -13.18 -8.13 -10.89
C LEU A 174 -13.20 -7.15 -9.71
N ARG A 175 -12.05 -6.55 -9.39
CA ARG A 175 -11.97 -5.48 -8.39
C ARG A 175 -12.31 -4.12 -9.01
N TRP A 176 -11.73 -3.81 -10.16
CA TRP A 176 -11.93 -2.53 -10.85
C TRP A 176 -13.35 -2.38 -11.38
#